data_AF-A0A2X2CU58-F1
#
_entry.id   AF-A0A2X2CU58-F1
#
_cell.length_a   1.000
_cell.length_b   1.000
_cell.length_c   1.000
_cell.angle_alpha   90.00
_cell.angle_beta   90.00
_cell.angle_gamma   90.00
#
_symmetry.space_group_name_H-M   'P 1'
#
loop_
_entity.id
_entity.type
_entity.pdbx_description
1 polymer ?
#
loop_
_entity_poly.entity_id
_entity_poly.type
_entity_poly.pdbx_seq_one_letter_code
_entity_poly.pdbx_strand_id
1 'polypeptide(L)' 'MSKKSKPVRLCVEGATTDGRRVDREWLTQIAKNFDPTVYGARVNIDHYNYSWAPRFGDVESVYTRKLKKGHWRVSWHCMV' A
#
# COMPACT_ATOMS: atom_id res chain seq x y z
N MET A 1 -16.70 -17.40 -3.64
CA MET A 1 -15.64 -16.42 -3.96
C MET A 1 -15.99 -15.12 -3.28
N SER A 2 -15.20 -14.67 -2.29
CA SER A 2 -15.42 -13.36 -1.68
C SER A 2 -15.26 -12.25 -2.73
N LYS A 3 -16.01 -11.17 -2.59
CA LYS A 3 -15.98 -10.06 -3.54
C LYS A 3 -14.71 -9.26 -3.29
N LYS A 4 -13.78 -9.26 -4.25
CA LYS A 4 -12.53 -8.48 -4.14
C LYS A 4 -12.84 -6.99 -3.97
N SER A 5 -12.13 -6.34 -3.06
CA SER A 5 -12.29 -4.90 -2.86
C SER A 5 -11.79 -4.11 -4.07
N LYS A 6 -12.27 -2.86 -4.21
CA LYS A 6 -11.71 -1.92 -5.17
C LYS A 6 -10.29 -1.56 -4.73
N PRO A 7 -9.33 -1.41 -5.65
CA PRO A 7 -7.97 -1.02 -5.29
C PRO A 7 -7.93 0.28 -4.50
N VAL A 8 -7.29 0.25 -3.33
CA VAL A 8 -7.13 1.42 -2.45
C VAL A 8 -5.73 1.98 -2.62
N ARG A 9 -5.60 3.30 -2.78
CA ARG A 9 -4.30 3.97 -2.83
C ARG A 9 -3.77 4.15 -1.42
N LEU A 10 -2.58 3.62 -1.18
CA LEU A 10 -2.00 3.52 0.16
C LEU A 10 -0.76 4.38 0.35
N CYS A 11 0.05 4.57 -0.70
CA CYS A 11 1.25 5.39 -0.62
C CYS A 11 1.50 6.18 -1.91
N VAL A 12 2.17 7.33 -1.80
CA VAL A 12 2.57 8.20 -2.91
C VAL A 12 4.01 8.66 -2.69
N GLU A 13 4.79 8.78 -3.77
CA GLU A 13 6.15 9.33 -3.69
C GLU A 13 6.14 10.78 -3.15
N GLY A 14 7.12 11.12 -2.31
CA GLY A 14 7.26 12.46 -1.74
C GLY A 14 7.31 12.50 -0.22
N ALA A 15 7.00 13.67 0.35
CA ALA A 15 7.11 13.93 1.79
C ALA A 15 6.01 13.19 2.59
N THR A 16 6.39 12.62 3.72
CA THR A 16 5.48 12.02 4.70
C THR A 16 5.30 12.93 5.91
N THR A 17 4.25 12.71 6.70
CA THR A 17 3.89 13.54 7.86
C THR A 17 4.98 13.59 8.93
N ASP A 18 5.82 12.56 9.00
CA ASP A 18 6.91 12.43 9.96
C ASP A 18 8.27 12.91 9.42
N GLY A 19 8.28 13.64 8.30
CA GLY A 19 9.49 14.28 7.75
C GLY A 19 10.38 13.36 6.92
N ARG A 20 10.03 12.08 6.78
CA ARG A 20 10.68 11.18 5.82
C ARG A 20 10.21 11.47 4.39
N ARG A 21 10.92 10.89 3.42
CA ARG A 21 10.58 10.99 2.00
C ARG A 21 10.48 9.59 1.41
N VAL A 22 9.37 9.31 0.76
CA VAL A 22 9.16 8.08 -0.01
C VAL A 22 9.78 8.26 -1.39
N ASP A 23 10.82 7.49 -1.66
CA ASP A 23 11.42 7.46 -2.98
C ASP A 23 10.60 6.64 -3.97
N ARG A 24 10.60 7.13 -5.20
CA ARG A 24 9.92 6.47 -6.33
C ARG A 24 10.34 5.02 -6.49
N GLU A 25 11.64 4.77 -6.29
CA GLU A 25 12.24 3.47 -6.48
C GLU A 25 11.64 2.44 -5.53
N TRP A 26 11.40 2.81 -4.27
CA TRP A 26 10.79 1.92 -3.28
C TRP A 26 9.40 1.44 -3.73
N LEU A 27 8.59 2.33 -4.29
CA LEU A 27 7.26 1.98 -4.80
C LEU A 27 7.36 1.01 -5.99
N THR A 28 8.33 1.23 -6.89
CA THR A 28 8.54 0.34 -8.04
C THR A 28 9.12 -1.01 -7.64
N GLN A 29 10.02 -1.04 -6.64
CA GLN A 29 10.61 -2.27 -6.12
C GLN A 29 9.57 -3.12 -5.40
N ILE A 30 8.70 -2.52 -4.57
CA ILE A 30 7.60 -3.24 -3.92
C ILE A 30 6.67 -3.83 -4.98
N ALA A 31 6.29 -3.06 -6.01
CA ALA A 31 5.43 -3.60 -7.07
C ALA A 31 6.07 -4.76 -7.86
N LYS A 32 7.40 -4.81 -7.95
CA LYS A 32 8.13 -5.88 -8.64
C LYS A 32 8.33 -7.13 -7.78
N ASN A 33 8.60 -6.94 -6.49
CA ASN A 33 9.12 -7.98 -5.61
C ASN A 33 8.12 -8.47 -4.55
N PHE A 34 6.91 -7.90 -4.49
CA PHE A 34 5.93 -8.30 -3.49
C PHE A 34 5.41 -9.71 -3.77
N ASP A 35 5.66 -10.59 -2.81
CA ASP A 35 5.12 -11.93 -2.75
C ASP A 35 4.41 -12.09 -1.40
N PRO A 36 3.07 -12.23 -1.36
CA PRO A 36 2.32 -12.37 -0.11
C PRO A 36 2.64 -13.68 0.64
N THR A 37 3.24 -14.68 -0.03
CA THR A 37 3.66 -15.93 0.61
C THR A 37 4.95 -15.78 1.43
N VAL A 38 5.83 -14.86 1.01
CA VAL A 38 7.09 -14.54 1.70
C VAL A 38 6.91 -13.34 2.64
N TYR A 39 6.26 -12.29 2.17
CA TYR A 39 6.08 -11.00 2.86
C TYR A 39 4.61 -10.58 2.88
N GLY A 40 3.78 -11.33 3.62
CA GLY A 40 2.37 -11.01 3.80
C GLY A 40 2.16 -9.66 4.50
N ALA A 41 1.40 -8.76 3.88
CA ALA A 41 0.99 -7.50 4.48
C ALA A 41 -0.48 -7.58 4.91
N ARG A 42 -0.80 -7.00 6.07
CA ARG A 42 -2.17 -6.89 6.58
C ARG A 42 -2.55 -5.45 6.83
N VAL A 43 -3.78 -5.10 6.47
CA VAL A 43 -4.31 -3.75 6.67
C VAL A 43 -4.82 -3.62 8.10
N ASN A 44 -4.51 -2.51 8.77
CA ASN A 44 -5.16 -2.17 10.03
C ASN A 44 -6.24 -1.13 9.73
N ILE A 45 -7.48 -1.41 10.13
CA ILE A 45 -8.54 -0.41 10.06
C ILE A 45 -8.23 0.66 11.12
N ASP A 46 -8.03 1.89 10.67
CA ASP A 46 -7.92 3.09 11.52
C ASP A 46 -6.76 3.12 12.53
N HIS A 47 -5.69 2.35 12.32
CA HIS A 47 -4.60 2.21 13.31
C HIS A 47 -5.10 1.83 14.70
N TYR A 48 -6.17 1.02 14.80
CA TYR A 48 -6.61 0.49 16.09
C TYR A 48 -5.44 -0.24 16.74
N ASN A 49 -4.89 0.36 17.80
CA ASN A 49 -3.76 -0.15 18.55
C ASN A 49 -4.26 -0.82 19.84
N TYR A 50 -5.29 -1.65 19.70
CA TYR A 50 -5.80 -2.46 20.80
C TYR A 50 -5.11 -3.82 20.77
N SER A 51 -4.58 -4.26 21.91
CA SER A 51 -3.91 -5.56 22.05
C SER A 51 -4.79 -6.76 21.67
N TRP A 52 -6.12 -6.58 21.66
CA TRP A 52 -7.09 -7.62 21.34
C TRP A 52 -7.58 -7.60 19.88
N ALA A 53 -7.32 -6.52 19.12
CA ALA A 53 -7.85 -6.36 17.77
C ALA A 53 -6.90 -6.97 16.73
N PRO A 54 -7.37 -7.90 15.88
CA PRO A 54 -6.55 -8.39 14.77
C PRO A 54 -6.40 -7.31 13.70
N ARG A 55 -5.36 -7.45 12.86
CA ARG A 55 -5.26 -6.67 11.62
C ARG A 55 -6.30 -7.24 10.63
N PHE A 56 -7.06 -6.38 10.00
CA PHE A 56 -8.21 -6.74 9.17
C PHE A 56 -7.88 -6.60 7.68
N GLY A 57 -7.82 -7.74 6.99
CA GLY A 57 -7.60 -7.81 5.55
C GLY A 57 -6.16 -8.12 5.19
N ASP A 58 -6.00 -9.04 4.25
CA ASP A 58 -4.71 -9.44 3.69
C ASP A 58 -4.50 -8.72 2.35
N VAL A 59 -3.28 -8.27 2.11
CA VAL A 59 -2.89 -7.66 0.83
C VAL A 59 -2.67 -8.77 -0.19
N GLU A 60 -3.55 -8.87 -1.18
CA GLU A 60 -3.46 -9.91 -2.21
C GLU A 60 -2.52 -9.53 -3.35
N SER A 61 -2.52 -8.24 -3.74
CA SER A 61 -1.73 -7.78 -4.88
C SER A 61 -1.41 -6.30 -4.76
N VAL A 62 -0.32 -5.92 -5.43
CA VAL A 62 0.19 -4.56 -5.39
C VAL A 62 0.54 -4.07 -6.79
N TYR A 63 0.28 -2.79 -7.05
CA TYR A 63 0.75 -2.19 -8.29
C TYR A 63 0.97 -0.70 -8.18
N THR A 64 1.84 -0.18 -9.04
CA THR A 64 2.10 1.24 -9.18
C THR A 64 1.26 1.86 -10.28
N ARG A 65 0.71 3.05 -10.03
CA ARG A 65 0.07 3.89 -11.07
C ARG A 65 0.67 5.29 -11.09
N LYS A 66 0.92 5.81 -12.30
CA LYS A 66 1.27 7.23 -12.52
C LYS A 66 -0.01 8.09 -12.44
N LEU A 67 -0.01 9.11 -11.59
CA LEU A 67 -1.10 10.07 -11.48
C LEU A 67 -0.93 11.22 -12.50
N LYS A 68 -2.03 11.66 -13.13
CA LYS A 68 -2.04 12.88 -13.97
C LYS A 68 -2.56 14.06 -13.15
N LYS A 69 -1.63 14.88 -12.62
CA LYS A 69 -1.78 16.33 -12.31
C LYS A 69 -0.50 16.84 -11.60
N GLY A 70 0.20 17.79 -12.22
CA GLY A 70 1.18 18.71 -11.60
C GLY A 70 2.50 18.15 -11.09
N HIS A 71 2.56 16.87 -10.69
CA HIS A 71 3.77 16.19 -10.26
C HIS A 71 3.68 14.74 -10.68
N TRP A 72 4.72 14.22 -11.32
CA TRP A 72 4.88 12.78 -11.53
C TRP A 72 4.80 12.10 -10.17
N ARG A 73 3.71 11.38 -9.92
CA ARG A 73 3.44 10.70 -8.64
C ARG A 73 3.10 9.25 -8.92
N VAL A 74 3.99 8.36 -8.50
CA VAL A 74 3.77 6.91 -8.42
C VAL A 74 2.95 6.65 -7.16
N SER A 75 1.91 5.84 -7.31
CA SER A 75 1.01 5.49 -6.22
C SER A 75 0.86 3.98 -6.11
N TRP A 76 1.02 3.47 -4.89
CA TRP A 76 0.86 2.06 -4.56
C TRP A 76 -0.61 1.77 -4.26
N HIS A 77 -1.15 0.77 -4.93
CA HIS A 77 -2.51 0.29 -4.70
C HIS A 77 -2.48 -1.15 -4.24
N CYS A 78 -3.37 -1.48 -3.30
CA CYS A 78 -3.57 -2.82 -2.81
C CYS A 78 -4.99 -3.30 -3.10
N MET A 79 -5.12 -4.60 -3.38
CA MET A 79 -6.38 -5.32 -3.35
C MET A 79 -6.48 -6.11 -2.05
N VAL A 80 -7.56 -5.89 -1.30
CA VAL A 80 -7.91 -6.54 -0.02
C VAL A 80 -9.14 -7.42 -0.21
#